data_AF-A0AAV3F4N3-F1
#
_entry.id   AF-A0AAV3F4N3-F1
#
_cell.length_a   1.000
_cell.length_b   1.000
_cell.length_c   1.000
_cell.angle_alpha   90.00
_cell.angle_beta   90.00
_cell.angle_gamma   90.00
#
_symmetry.space_group_name_H-M   'P 1'
#
loop_
_entity.id
_entity.type
_entity.pdbx_description
1 polymer ?
#
loop_
_entity_poly.entity_id
_entity_poly.type
_entity_poly.pdbx_seq_one_letter_code
_entity_poly.pdbx_strand_id
1 'polypeptide(L)'
;MDNKYLNTKDPKGTFKVPEDYFANLEHRVLANIDSSITPTPKVVPLYKNRYIWTAAAAAIALLFGITFFFTPDSNTLNKDSIESYLEYNQSFSLNNDIINALDEQDFNDLKDNIEIKQSQIDHYVLSHIDIEYYLNE
;
A
#
# COMPACT_ATOMS: atom_id res chain seq x y z
N MET A 1 -52.27 39.66 -55.16
CA MET A 1 -51.52 40.68 -54.41
C MET A 1 -50.11 40.67 -54.97
N ASP A 2 -49.83 41.60 -55.88
CA ASP A 2 -48.56 41.64 -56.61
C ASP A 2 -47.49 42.29 -55.73
N ASN A 3 -46.45 41.54 -55.37
CA ASN A 3 -45.36 42.01 -54.53
C ASN A 3 -44.46 42.99 -55.30
N LYS A 4 -44.69 44.30 -55.08
CA LYS A 4 -44.00 45.45 -55.69
C LYS A 4 -42.47 45.47 -55.53
N TYR A 5 -41.90 44.59 -54.70
CA TYR A 5 -40.47 44.58 -54.37
C TYR A 5 -39.61 43.61 -55.21
N LEU A 6 -40.22 42.78 -56.07
CA LEU A 6 -39.49 41.77 -56.85
C LEU A 6 -39.18 42.19 -58.30
N ASN A 7 -39.61 43.38 -58.73
CA ASN A 7 -39.51 43.81 -60.14
C ASN A 7 -38.63 45.05 -60.38
N THR A 8 -37.59 45.27 -59.57
CA THR A 8 -36.70 46.44 -59.72
C THR A 8 -35.20 46.14 -59.72
N LYS A 9 -34.81 44.87 -59.81
CA LYS A 9 -33.38 44.51 -59.95
C LYS A 9 -33.15 43.74 -61.24
N ASP A 10 -32.43 44.40 -62.15
CA ASP A 10 -31.93 43.84 -63.40
C ASP A 10 -31.22 42.50 -63.11
N PRO A 11 -31.67 41.36 -63.68
CA PRO A 11 -31.08 40.06 -63.41
C PRO A 11 -29.59 39.99 -63.78
N LYS A 12 -29.10 40.91 -64.63
CA LYS A 12 -27.69 41.01 -65.01
C LYS A 12 -26.79 41.56 -63.91
N GLY A 13 -27.33 42.28 -62.93
CA GLY A 13 -26.57 42.86 -61.81
C GLY A 13 -26.45 41.95 -60.59
N THR A 14 -27.41 41.05 -60.39
CA THR A 14 -27.50 40.21 -59.18
C THR A 14 -26.43 39.12 -59.10
N PHE A 15 -25.87 38.70 -60.24
CA PHE A 15 -24.80 37.71 -60.33
C PHE A 15 -23.47 38.29 -60.81
N LYS A 16 -23.26 39.60 -60.66
CA LYS A 16 -21.98 40.23 -61.01
C LYS A 16 -20.99 39.99 -59.88
N VAL A 17 -19.91 39.28 -60.18
CA VAL A 17 -18.80 39.09 -59.24
C VAL A 17 -18.20 40.47 -58.89
N PRO A 18 -17.93 40.75 -57.61
CA PRO A 18 -17.25 41.99 -57.21
C PRO A 18 -15.90 42.14 -57.91
N GLU A 19 -15.54 43.38 -58.19
CA GLU A 19 -14.21 43.72 -58.71
C GLU A 19 -13.14 43.16 -57.76
N ASP A 20 -12.09 42.56 -58.32
CA ASP A 20 -10.96 41.97 -57.60
C ASP A 20 -11.26 40.80 -56.63
N TYR A 21 -12.47 40.22 -56.66
CA TYR A 21 -12.84 39.08 -55.80
C TYR A 21 -11.87 37.87 -55.94
N PHE A 22 -11.50 37.57 -57.18
CA PHE A 22 -10.57 36.48 -57.51
C PHE A 22 -9.11 36.92 -57.51
N ALA A 23 -8.82 38.22 -57.67
CA ALA A 23 -7.46 38.75 -57.65
C ALA A 23 -6.78 38.50 -56.30
N ASN A 24 -7.54 38.61 -55.20
CA ASN A 24 -7.05 38.38 -53.85
C ASN A 24 -7.32 36.96 -53.32
N LEU A 25 -7.91 36.05 -54.12
CA LEU A 25 -8.26 34.70 -53.67
C LEU A 25 -7.00 33.93 -53.24
N GLU A 26 -5.95 33.97 -54.06
CA GLU A 26 -4.67 33.30 -53.79
C GLU A 26 -4.08 33.77 -52.46
N HIS A 27 -3.99 35.10 -52.25
CA HIS A 27 -3.49 35.68 -51.01
C HIS A 27 -4.32 35.28 -49.79
N ARG A 28 -5.66 35.23 -49.90
CA ARG A 28 -6.53 34.76 -48.80
C ARG A 28 -6.30 33.29 -48.48
N VAL A 29 -6.11 32.44 -49.49
CA VAL A 29 -5.88 31.01 -49.29
C VAL A 29 -4.52 30.79 -48.62
N LEU A 30 -3.46 31.40 -49.14
CA LEU A 30 -2.11 31.29 -48.59
C LEU A 30 -2.03 31.81 -47.14
N ALA A 31 -2.63 32.97 -46.84
CA ALA A 31 -2.64 33.53 -45.48
C ALA A 31 -3.34 32.62 -44.45
N ASN A 32 -4.39 31.89 -44.84
CA ASN A 32 -5.08 30.94 -43.95
C ASN A 32 -4.31 29.62 -43.78
N ILE A 33 -3.55 29.22 -44.80
CA ILE A 33 -2.70 28.04 -44.74
C ILE A 33 -1.50 28.31 -43.81
N ASP A 34 -0.80 29.43 -43.97
CA ASP A 34 0.35 29.76 -43.12
C ASP A 34 -0.03 29.95 -41.63
N SER A 35 -1.24 30.46 -41.38
CA SER A 35 -1.78 30.64 -40.02
C SER A 35 -2.22 29.32 -39.36
N SER A 36 -2.47 28.25 -40.13
CA SER A 36 -2.95 26.96 -39.62
C SER A 36 -1.91 25.83 -39.66
N ILE A 37 -0.80 26.01 -40.40
CA ILE A 37 0.30 25.03 -40.50
C ILE A 37 1.33 25.16 -39.36
N THR A 38 1.25 26.21 -38.53
CA THR A 38 2.08 26.32 -37.32
C THR A 38 1.29 26.21 -36.02
N PRO A 39 0.57 25.09 -35.75
CA PRO A 39 0.29 24.74 -34.37
C PRO A 39 1.62 24.25 -33.79
N THR A 40 2.50 25.18 -33.41
CA THR A 40 3.60 24.83 -32.50
C THR A 40 2.93 24.14 -31.32
N PRO A 41 3.31 22.90 -30.97
CA PRO A 41 2.68 22.21 -29.86
C PRO A 41 2.77 23.15 -28.67
N LYS A 42 1.64 23.45 -28.03
CA LYS A 42 1.60 24.29 -26.84
C LYS A 42 2.33 23.54 -25.72
N VAL A 43 3.65 23.66 -25.73
CA VAL A 43 4.56 23.08 -24.74
C VAL A 43 4.36 23.86 -23.45
N VAL A 44 3.53 23.31 -22.57
CA VAL A 44 3.44 23.85 -21.21
C VAL A 44 4.68 23.37 -20.45
N PRO A 45 5.57 24.28 -20.02
CA PRO A 45 6.75 23.87 -19.28
C PRO A 45 6.33 23.28 -17.93
N LEU A 46 6.55 21.97 -17.75
CA LEU A 46 6.24 21.25 -16.51
C LEU A 46 6.95 21.84 -15.28
N TYR A 47 8.11 22.49 -15.48
CA TYR A 47 8.85 23.19 -14.42
C TYR A 47 8.17 24.47 -13.90
N LYS A 48 7.22 25.04 -14.66
CA LYS A 48 6.55 26.30 -14.28
C LYS A 48 5.45 26.07 -13.24
N ASN A 49 4.97 24.84 -13.07
CA ASN A 49 3.94 24.51 -12.11
C ASN A 49 4.55 24.13 -10.75
N ARG A 50 4.80 25.13 -9.91
CA ARG A 50 5.37 24.94 -8.55
C ARG A 50 4.56 23.97 -7.69
N TYR A 51 3.25 23.86 -7.92
CA TYR A 51 2.38 22.92 -7.18
C TYR A 51 2.77 21.45 -7.40
N ILE A 52 3.19 21.07 -8.60
CA ILE A 52 3.60 19.68 -8.90
C ILE A 52 4.91 19.37 -8.16
N TRP A 53 5.84 20.32 -8.12
CA TRP A 53 7.11 20.16 -7.41
C TRP A 53 6.92 20.11 -5.90
N THR A 54 6.04 20.93 -5.32
CA THR A 54 5.74 20.88 -3.90
C THR A 54 5.01 19.58 -3.52
N ALA A 55 4.10 19.10 -4.37
CA ALA A 55 3.42 17.83 -4.14
C ALA A 55 4.39 16.64 -4.22
N ALA A 56 5.28 16.62 -5.21
CA ALA A 56 6.30 15.60 -5.36
C ALA A 56 7.28 15.59 -4.16
N ALA A 57 7.75 16.77 -3.73
CA ALA A 57 8.63 16.88 -2.57
C ALA A 57 7.95 16.41 -1.27
N ALA A 58 6.67 16.75 -1.07
CA ALA A 58 5.90 16.30 0.10
C ALA A 58 5.69 14.77 0.10
N ALA A 59 5.42 14.16 -1.06
CA ALA A 59 5.28 12.72 -1.17
C ALA A 59 6.59 11.99 -0.83
N ILE A 60 7.72 12.50 -1.34
CA ILE A 60 9.04 11.96 -1.03
C ILE A 60 9.34 12.12 0.47
N ALA A 61 9.10 13.30 1.04
CA ALA A 61 9.31 13.56 2.47
C ALA A 61 8.43 12.66 3.36
N LEU A 62 7.19 12.37 2.94
CA LEU A 62 6.31 11.42 3.63
C LEU A 62 6.87 9.99 3.60
N LEU A 63 7.36 9.52 2.45
CA LEU A 63 7.95 8.18 2.34
C LEU A 63 9.18 8.03 3.25
N PHE A 64 10.05 9.03 3.27
CA PHE A 64 11.20 9.05 4.19
C PHE A 64 10.79 9.23 5.66
N GLY A 65 9.78 10.06 5.92
CA GLY A 65 9.25 10.27 7.27
C GLY A 65 8.65 8.98 7.85
N ILE A 66 7.81 8.28 7.09
CA ILE A 66 7.21 7.02 7.52
C ILE A 66 8.30 5.99 7.81
N THR A 67 9.28 5.82 6.91
CA THR A 67 10.34 4.81 7.14
C THR A 67 11.28 5.14 8.31
N PHE A 68 11.49 6.42 8.63
CA PHE A 68 12.36 6.81 9.74
C PHE A 68 11.64 6.85 11.10
N PHE A 69 10.37 7.27 11.13
CA PHE A 69 9.60 7.38 12.38
C PHE A 69 8.82 6.11 12.72
N PHE A 70 8.58 5.23 11.75
CA PHE A 70 7.87 3.97 11.96
C PHE A 70 8.87 2.83 12.14
N THR A 71 9.53 2.79 13.30
CA THR A 71 10.07 1.53 13.81
C THR A 71 8.90 0.70 14.30
N PRO A 72 8.59 -0.46 13.68
CA PRO A 72 7.64 -1.38 14.29
C PRO A 72 8.16 -1.71 15.68
N ASP A 73 7.30 -1.63 16.69
CA ASP A 73 7.62 -2.15 18.01
C ASP A 73 8.13 -3.57 17.79
N SER A 74 9.42 -3.80 18.10
CA SER A 74 9.92 -5.16 18.18
C SER A 74 9.09 -5.79 19.28
N ASN A 75 8.18 -6.69 18.90
CA ASN A 75 7.45 -7.54 19.83
C ASN A 75 8.49 -8.41 20.53
N THR A 76 9.21 -7.83 21.49
CA THR A 76 10.06 -8.57 22.40
C THR A 76 9.10 -9.43 23.18
N LEU A 77 9.17 -10.73 22.95
CA LEU A 77 8.34 -11.69 23.64
C LEU A 77 8.55 -11.48 25.15
N ASN A 78 7.54 -10.94 25.83
CA ASN A 78 7.61 -10.74 27.26
C ASN A 78 7.51 -12.10 27.95
N LYS A 79 8.36 -12.34 28.95
CA LYS A 79 8.36 -13.58 29.72
C LYS A 79 6.98 -13.86 30.31
N ASP A 80 6.32 -12.85 30.89
CA ASP A 80 5.00 -13.00 31.51
C ASP A 80 3.93 -13.41 30.49
N SER A 81 4.04 -12.94 29.25
CA SER A 81 3.12 -13.30 28.18
C SER A 81 3.34 -14.73 27.69
N ILE A 82 4.59 -15.19 27.65
CA ILE A 82 4.93 -16.59 27.33
C ILE A 82 4.40 -17.50 28.43
N GLU A 83 4.63 -17.16 29.71
CA GLU A 83 4.21 -17.96 30.85
C GLU A 83 2.68 -18.14 30.87
N SER A 84 1.92 -17.05 30.70
CA SER A 84 0.46 -17.11 30.62
C SER A 84 -0.03 -17.95 29.42
N TYR A 85 0.65 -17.87 28.28
CA TYR A 85 0.31 -18.69 27.11
C TYR A 85 0.57 -20.18 27.35
N LEU A 86 1.68 -20.54 28.01
CA LEU A 86 2.02 -21.93 28.34
C LEU A 86 1.07 -22.52 29.39
N GLU A 87 0.68 -21.72 30.39
CA GLU A 87 -0.29 -22.13 31.40
C GLU A 87 -1.66 -22.47 30.78
N TYR A 88 -2.12 -21.64 29.85
CA TYR A 88 -3.38 -21.88 29.15
C TYR A 88 -3.29 -23.03 28.13
N ASN A 89 -2.15 -23.18 27.45
CA ASN A 89 -1.95 -24.20 26.41
C ASN A 89 -1.04 -25.34 26.89
N GLN A 90 -1.50 -26.10 27.89
CA GLN A 90 -0.74 -27.21 28.50
C GLN A 90 -0.23 -28.25 27.49
N SER A 91 -0.96 -28.49 26.39
CA SER A 91 -0.53 -29.40 25.32
C SER A 91 0.76 -28.94 24.62
N PHE A 92 1.04 -27.64 24.60
CA PHE A 92 2.29 -27.10 24.04
C PHE A 92 3.44 -27.20 25.05
N SER A 93 3.16 -27.02 26.35
CA SER A 93 4.16 -27.16 27.42
C SER A 93 4.75 -28.56 27.54
N LEU A 94 4.00 -29.59 27.15
CA LEU A 94 4.43 -31.01 27.17
C LEU A 94 4.99 -31.48 25.81
N ASN A 95 5.33 -30.56 24.91
CA ASN A 95 5.94 -30.92 23.63
C ASN A 95 7.37 -31.46 23.86
N ASN A 96 7.71 -32.52 23.15
CA ASN A 96 9.05 -33.12 23.10
C ASN A 96 10.16 -32.07 22.83
N ASP A 97 9.87 -31.01 22.07
CA ASP A 97 10.84 -29.96 21.80
C ASP A 97 11.25 -29.20 23.08
N ILE A 98 10.29 -28.91 23.97
CA ILE A 98 10.56 -28.26 25.26
C ILE A 98 11.27 -29.23 26.21
N ILE A 99 10.83 -30.49 26.23
CA ILE A 99 11.44 -31.55 27.05
C ILE A 99 12.92 -31.76 26.66
N ASN A 100 13.23 -31.75 25.37
CA ASN A 100 14.59 -31.91 24.87
C ASN A 100 15.45 -30.64 25.00
N ALA A 101 14.82 -29.48 25.19
CA ALA A 101 15.51 -28.21 25.41
C ALA A 101 15.94 -28.01 26.87
N LEU A 102 15.35 -28.76 27.81
CA LEU A 102 15.75 -28.78 29.21
C LEU A 102 17.07 -29.53 29.37
N ASP A 103 18.08 -28.85 29.93
CA ASP A 103 19.37 -29.46 30.23
C ASP A 103 19.54 -29.78 31.72
N GLU A 104 20.66 -30.41 32.07
CA GLU A 104 20.95 -30.83 33.44
C GLU A 104 21.06 -29.63 34.41
N GLN A 105 21.47 -28.46 33.91
CA GLN A 105 21.52 -27.24 34.72
C GLN A 105 20.11 -26.76 35.05
N ASP A 106 19.20 -26.75 34.07
CA ASP A 106 17.80 -26.38 34.26
C ASP A 106 17.12 -27.28 35.31
N PHE A 107 17.42 -28.59 35.28
CA PHE A 107 16.90 -29.54 36.28
C PHE A 107 17.40 -29.26 37.69
N ASN A 108 18.68 -28.89 37.84
CA ASN A 108 19.24 -28.52 39.14
C ASN A 108 18.60 -27.24 39.67
N ASP A 109 18.41 -26.25 38.81
CA ASP A 109 17.73 -25.00 39.16
C ASP A 109 16.27 -25.25 39.58
N LEU A 110 15.54 -26.11 38.86
CA LEU A 110 14.18 -26.55 39.23
C LEU A 110 14.15 -27.23 40.60
N LYS A 111 15.11 -28.11 40.87
CA LYS A 111 15.20 -28.84 42.14
C LYS A 111 15.42 -27.91 43.33
N ASP A 112 16.19 -26.84 43.15
CA ASP A 112 16.47 -25.88 44.21
C ASP A 112 15.32 -24.88 44.43
N ASN A 113 14.55 -24.58 43.39
CA ASN A 113 13.45 -23.60 43.45
C ASN A 113 12.07 -24.20 43.73
N ILE A 114 11.89 -25.52 43.54
CA ILE A 114 10.63 -26.21 43.85
C ILE A 114 10.78 -26.98 45.17
N GLU A 115 10.01 -26.59 46.18
CA GLU A 115 9.88 -27.36 47.42
C GLU A 115 9.00 -28.60 47.17
N ILE A 116 9.63 -29.71 46.77
CA ILE A 116 8.93 -30.98 46.60
C ILE A 116 8.89 -31.72 47.94
N LYS A 117 7.70 -31.91 48.51
CA LYS A 117 7.55 -32.69 49.74
C LYS A 117 7.53 -34.19 49.42
N GLN A 118 8.29 -34.98 50.18
CA GLN A 118 8.33 -36.44 50.03
C GLN A 118 6.93 -37.07 50.02
N SER A 119 6.01 -36.56 50.86
CA SER A 119 4.63 -37.05 50.91
C SER A 119 3.85 -36.89 49.59
N GLN A 120 4.18 -35.88 48.78
CA GLN A 120 3.56 -35.65 47.48
C GLN A 120 4.10 -36.62 46.43
N ILE A 121 5.41 -36.93 46.49
CA ILE A 121 6.04 -37.95 45.66
C ILE A 121 5.43 -39.31 45.98
N ASP A 122 5.39 -39.69 47.26
CA ASP A 122 4.83 -40.97 47.70
C ASP A 122 3.38 -41.14 47.23
N HIS A 123 2.57 -40.08 47.37
CA HIS A 123 1.19 -40.11 46.90
C HIS A 123 1.09 -40.29 45.38
N TYR A 124 1.88 -39.54 44.60
CA TYR A 124 1.86 -39.63 43.14
C TYR A 124 2.29 -41.02 42.65
N VAL A 125 3.38 -41.55 43.20
CA VAL A 125 3.91 -42.87 42.85
C VAL A 125 2.90 -43.95 43.19
N LEU A 126 2.32 -43.95 44.40
CA LEU A 126 1.32 -44.96 44.80
C LEU A 126 0.00 -44.88 44.02
N SER A 127 -0.38 -43.71 43.51
CA SER A 127 -1.66 -43.52 42.83
C SER A 127 -1.59 -43.65 41.31
N HIS A 128 -0.42 -43.44 40.70
CA HIS A 128 -0.27 -43.38 39.24
C HIS A 128 0.75 -44.36 38.68
N ILE A 129 1.60 -44.96 39.51
CA ILE A 129 2.60 -45.95 39.09
C ILE A 129 2.24 -47.28 39.72
N ASP A 130 2.03 -48.30 38.88
CA ASP A 130 1.81 -49.67 39.36
C ASP A 130 3.16 -50.29 39.75
N ILE A 131 3.56 -50.07 41.00
CA ILE A 131 4.85 -50.50 41.52
C ILE A 131 4.95 -52.04 41.52
N GLU A 132 3.82 -52.75 41.64
CA GLU A 132 3.80 -54.22 41.64
C GLU A 132 4.22 -54.79 40.29
N TYR A 133 3.94 -54.10 39.19
CA TYR A 133 4.39 -54.48 37.85
C TYR A 133 5.92 -54.49 37.73
N TYR A 134 6.59 -53.47 38.26
CA TYR A 134 8.05 -53.32 38.18
C TYR A 134 8.84 -54.12 39.22
N LEU A 135 8.19 -54.57 40.30
CA LEU A 135 8.83 -55.40 41.32
C LEU A 135 8.76 -56.91 41.01
N ASN A 136 7.86 -57.31 40.10
CA ASN A 136 7.69 -58.69 39.65
C ASN A 136 8.38 -59.01 38.30
N GLU A 137 9.14 -58.05 37.76
CA GLU A 137 10.04 -58.21 36.61
C GLU A 137 11.49 -58.22 37.08
#